data_AF-A0A2W6WVV4-F1
#
_entry.id   AF-A0A2W6WVV4-F1
#
_cell.length_a   1.000
_cell.length_b   1.000
_cell.length_c   1.000
_cell.angle_alpha   90.00
_cell.angle_beta   90.00
_cell.angle_gamma   90.00
#
_symmetry.space_group_name_H-M   'P 1'
#
loop_
_entity.id
_entity.type
_entity.pdbx_description
1 polymer ?
#
loop_
_entity_poly.entity_id
_entity_poly.type
_entity_poly.pdbx_seq_one_letter_code
_entity_poly.pdbx_strand_id
1 'polypeptide(L)'
;MPSFTIESTYRLPVFRHRTYEAATAEDACRLAISDEDWTGQKEDYENSGATYLTGIWPGVNSAYIAPALALLPGFSEGEGPPPATGTDPVTPIAAPLVQRCRHCGSADICRDANAIWDEVAQQWSLLATYDSQTCERCGADSNNLALWVPVAEAGSATAFLWEVIQALETTSLVWDAEFQRFCTDSHGQLTADEAATRWRSAAAA
;
A
#
# COMPACT_ATOMS: atom_id res chain seq x y z
N MET A 1 -2.98 29.29 -19.61
CA MET A 1 -3.01 27.83 -19.84
C MET A 1 -4.47 27.41 -19.99
N PRO A 2 -4.81 26.44 -20.86
CA PRO A 2 -6.18 25.93 -20.93
C PRO A 2 -6.54 25.19 -19.62
N SER A 3 -7.79 25.32 -19.18
CA SER A 3 -8.34 24.62 -18.02
C SER A 3 -9.30 23.53 -18.48
N PHE A 4 -9.39 22.46 -17.71
CA PHE A 4 -10.31 21.35 -17.95
C PHE A 4 -10.99 20.95 -16.64
N THR A 5 -12.24 20.53 -16.74
CA THR A 5 -12.97 19.86 -15.66
C THR A 5 -12.93 18.36 -15.96
N ILE A 6 -12.59 17.54 -14.97
CA ILE A 6 -12.44 16.08 -15.12
C ILE A 6 -13.31 15.40 -14.07
N GLU A 7 -14.06 14.38 -14.50
CA GLU A 7 -14.79 13.49 -13.60
C GLU A 7 -14.08 12.14 -13.53
N SER A 8 -13.74 11.76 -12.30
CA SER A 8 -13.11 10.49 -11.97
C SER A 8 -14.00 9.70 -11.02
N THR A 9 -14.09 8.40 -11.23
CA THR A 9 -14.84 7.48 -10.37
C THR A 9 -14.07 6.18 -10.22
N TYR A 10 -14.57 5.28 -9.39
CA TYR A 10 -14.07 3.92 -9.25
C TYR A 10 -15.23 2.97 -8.97
N ARG A 11 -15.03 1.68 -9.24
CA ARG A 11 -16.03 0.66 -8.91
C ARG A 11 -15.96 0.38 -7.42
N LEU A 12 -17.04 0.63 -6.69
CA LEU A 12 -17.19 0.26 -5.28
C LEU A 12 -18.02 -1.02 -5.19
N PRO A 13 -17.42 -2.19 -4.87
CA PRO A 13 -18.19 -3.40 -4.66
C PRO A 13 -19.19 -3.22 -3.53
N VAL A 14 -20.39 -3.75 -3.76
CA VAL A 14 -21.47 -3.79 -2.78
C VAL A 14 -21.85 -5.25 -2.58
N PHE A 15 -21.94 -5.68 -1.32
CA PHE A 15 -22.28 -7.04 -0.96
C PHE A 15 -23.38 -7.08 0.10
N ARG A 16 -24.03 -8.23 0.25
CA ARG A 16 -25.01 -8.48 1.31
C ARG A 16 -24.80 -9.88 1.87
N HIS A 17 -25.11 -10.06 3.15
CA HIS A 17 -25.19 -11.38 3.78
C HIS A 17 -26.65 -11.70 4.07
N ARG A 18 -27.12 -12.85 3.57
CA ARG A 18 -28.49 -13.32 3.77
C ARG A 18 -28.50 -14.84 3.81
N THR A 19 -29.38 -15.39 4.64
CA THR A 19 -29.58 -16.84 4.76
C THR A 19 -30.75 -17.27 3.90
N TYR A 20 -30.57 -18.36 3.15
CA TYR A 20 -31.61 -18.96 2.32
C TYR A 20 -31.79 -20.42 2.72
N GLU A 21 -33.02 -20.80 3.04
CA GLU A 21 -33.38 -22.19 3.32
C GLU A 21 -33.68 -22.91 2.01
N ALA A 22 -32.92 -23.96 1.71
CA ALA A 22 -33.10 -24.76 0.50
C ALA A 22 -32.64 -26.20 0.70
N ALA A 23 -33.11 -27.11 -0.17
CA ALA A 23 -32.76 -28.53 -0.09
C ALA A 23 -31.28 -28.82 -0.43
N THR A 24 -30.67 -27.97 -1.27
CA THR A 24 -29.27 -28.07 -1.66
C THR A 24 -28.61 -26.68 -1.70
N ALA A 25 -27.28 -26.66 -1.63
CA ALA A 25 -26.51 -25.43 -1.79
C ALA A 25 -26.72 -24.77 -3.17
N GLU A 26 -26.89 -25.58 -4.22
CA GLU A 26 -27.17 -25.05 -5.56
C GLU A 26 -28.53 -24.34 -5.62
N ASP A 27 -29.55 -24.92 -5.00
CA ASP A 27 -30.88 -24.29 -4.89
C ASP A 27 -30.80 -22.97 -4.11
N ALA A 28 -30.05 -22.93 -3.00
CA ALA A 28 -29.79 -21.70 -2.25
C ALA A 28 -29.06 -20.63 -3.08
N CYS A 29 -28.07 -21.01 -3.89
CA CYS A 29 -27.39 -20.10 -4.81
C CYS A 29 -28.34 -19.53 -5.87
N ARG A 30 -29.24 -20.36 -6.43
CA ARG A 30 -30.25 -19.87 -7.39
C ARG A 30 -31.21 -18.87 -6.73
N LEU A 31 -31.67 -19.15 -5.50
CA LEU A 31 -32.46 -18.19 -4.72
C LEU A 31 -31.69 -16.89 -4.49
N ALA A 32 -30.41 -16.96 -4.11
CA ALA A 32 -29.59 -15.79 -3.84
C ALA A 32 -29.37 -14.90 -5.07
N ILE A 33 -29.23 -15.50 -6.27
CA ILE A 33 -29.11 -14.76 -7.54
C ILE A 33 -30.45 -14.13 -7.95
N SER A 34 -31.58 -14.80 -7.69
CA SER A 34 -32.91 -14.30 -8.01
C SER A 34 -33.46 -13.27 -7.01
N ASP A 35 -32.86 -13.14 -5.84
CA ASP A 35 -33.29 -12.20 -4.81
C ASP A 35 -32.87 -10.76 -5.19
N GLU A 36 -33.85 -9.91 -5.54
CA GLU A 36 -33.60 -8.50 -5.89
C GLU A 36 -33.59 -7.55 -4.68
N ASP A 37 -33.82 -8.05 -3.45
CA ASP A 37 -33.86 -7.22 -2.24
C ASP A 37 -32.48 -7.01 -1.62
N TRP A 38 -31.87 -5.86 -1.93
CA TRP A 38 -30.56 -5.45 -1.41
C TRP A 38 -30.60 -4.73 -0.06
N THR A 39 -31.70 -4.83 0.69
CA THR A 39 -31.79 -4.24 2.04
C THR A 39 -30.69 -4.81 2.94
N GLY A 40 -29.93 -3.93 3.59
CA GLY A 40 -28.80 -4.30 4.44
C GLY A 40 -27.50 -4.55 3.69
N GLN A 41 -27.41 -4.13 2.43
CA GLN A 41 -26.14 -4.11 1.69
C GLN A 41 -25.05 -3.32 2.43
N LYS A 42 -23.80 -3.68 2.16
CA LYS A 42 -22.60 -3.03 2.66
C LYS A 42 -21.67 -2.72 1.49
N GLU A 43 -20.94 -1.63 1.64
CA GLU A 43 -19.91 -1.20 0.69
C GLU A 43 -18.57 -1.74 1.12
N ASP A 44 -17.77 -2.17 0.15
CA ASP A 44 -16.42 -2.66 0.35
C ASP A 44 -15.40 -1.66 -0.23
N TYR A 45 -15.04 -0.67 0.59
CA TYR A 45 -14.09 0.37 0.21
C TYR A 45 -12.68 -0.20 -0.02
N GLU A 46 -12.30 -1.23 0.70
CA GLU A 46 -10.97 -1.84 0.65
C GLU A 46 -10.75 -2.64 -0.64
N ASN A 47 -11.82 -3.21 -1.20
CA ASN A 47 -11.80 -3.92 -2.49
C ASN A 47 -12.29 -3.05 -3.66
N SER A 48 -12.28 -1.73 -3.51
CA SER A 48 -12.60 -0.81 -4.60
C SER A 48 -11.67 -1.00 -5.80
N GLY A 49 -12.24 -0.89 -7.01
CA GLY A 49 -11.49 -0.94 -8.25
C GLY A 49 -10.58 0.27 -8.44
N ALA A 50 -9.69 0.20 -9.43
CA ALA A 50 -8.87 1.34 -9.81
C ALA A 50 -9.73 2.55 -10.19
N THR A 51 -9.23 3.76 -9.92
CA THR A 51 -9.87 5.00 -10.39
C THR A 51 -9.73 5.14 -11.91
N TYR A 52 -10.82 5.50 -12.56
CA TYR A 52 -10.91 5.78 -13.99
C TYR A 52 -11.71 7.04 -14.25
N LEU A 53 -11.61 7.58 -15.45
CA LEU A 53 -12.30 8.78 -15.87
C LEU A 53 -13.62 8.42 -16.56
N THR A 54 -14.67 9.17 -16.26
CA THR A 54 -15.98 9.07 -16.92
C THR A 54 -16.35 10.30 -17.72
N GLY A 55 -15.62 11.40 -17.55
CA GLY A 55 -15.83 12.60 -18.35
C GLY A 55 -14.70 13.62 -18.28
N ILE A 56 -14.58 14.41 -19.36
CA ILE A 56 -13.69 15.56 -19.43
C ILE A 56 -14.36 16.68 -20.24
N TRP A 57 -14.22 17.93 -19.77
CA TRP A 57 -14.85 19.10 -20.35
C TRP A 57 -13.88 20.28 -20.44
N PRO A 58 -14.03 21.17 -21.44
CA PRO A 58 -13.20 22.36 -21.55
C PRO A 58 -13.63 23.43 -20.54
N GLY A 59 -12.67 24.10 -19.91
CA GLY A 59 -12.93 25.18 -18.95
C GLY A 59 -13.12 24.72 -17.52
N VAL A 60 -13.32 25.70 -16.64
CA VAL A 60 -13.48 25.51 -15.19
C VAL A 60 -14.95 25.26 -14.86
N ASN A 61 -15.24 24.24 -14.04
CA ASN A 61 -16.58 23.87 -13.58
C ASN A 61 -17.58 23.63 -14.73
N SER A 62 -17.15 23.01 -15.82
CA SER A 62 -17.96 22.85 -17.03
C SER A 62 -18.62 21.48 -17.19
N ALA A 63 -18.44 20.58 -16.22
CA ALA A 63 -19.12 19.30 -16.18
C ALA A 63 -20.63 19.48 -16.32
N TYR A 64 -21.24 18.75 -17.26
CA TYR A 64 -22.67 18.81 -17.58
C TYR A 64 -23.21 20.17 -18.09
N ILE A 65 -22.34 21.16 -18.30
CA ILE A 65 -22.69 22.49 -18.86
C ILE A 65 -22.19 22.62 -20.30
N ALA A 66 -20.96 22.18 -20.56
CA ALA A 66 -20.38 22.10 -21.89
C ALA A 66 -20.49 20.67 -22.45
N PRO A 67 -20.39 20.47 -23.78
CA PRO A 67 -20.20 19.14 -24.35
C PRO A 67 -18.94 18.48 -23.79
N ALA A 68 -19.06 17.20 -23.40
CA ALA A 68 -17.91 16.40 -22.99
C ALA A 68 -16.98 16.17 -24.21
N LEU A 69 -15.68 16.24 -23.96
CA LEU A 69 -14.66 15.80 -24.90
C LEU A 69 -14.53 14.28 -24.81
N ALA A 70 -14.02 13.67 -25.88
CA ALA A 70 -13.68 12.24 -25.86
C ALA A 70 -12.54 11.99 -24.87
N LEU A 71 -12.70 10.97 -24.02
CA LEU A 71 -11.63 10.49 -23.16
C LEU A 71 -10.49 9.93 -24.02
N LEU A 72 -9.26 10.15 -23.56
CA LEU A 72 -8.10 9.53 -24.17
C LEU A 72 -8.11 8.02 -23.87
N PRO A 73 -7.64 7.16 -24.80
CA PRO A 73 -7.52 5.74 -24.55
C PRO A 73 -6.65 5.44 -23.32
N GLY A 74 -7.08 4.45 -22.52
CA GLY A 74 -6.37 4.00 -21.32
C GLY A 74 -6.68 4.82 -20.06
N PHE A 75 -7.69 5.69 -20.12
CA PHE A 75 -8.21 6.41 -18.96
C PHE A 75 -9.64 6.01 -18.59
N SER A 76 -10.33 5.19 -19.39
CA SER A 76 -11.73 4.78 -19.14
C SER A 76 -11.84 3.42 -18.42
N GLU A 77 -13.05 3.06 -17.98
CA GLU A 77 -13.27 1.84 -17.17
C GLU A 77 -12.83 0.57 -17.92
N GLY A 78 -11.97 -0.23 -17.28
CA GLY A 78 -11.50 -1.49 -17.85
C GLY A 78 -10.40 -1.34 -18.92
N GLU A 79 -10.00 -0.11 -19.27
CA GLU A 79 -8.82 0.12 -20.07
C GLU A 79 -7.59 0.20 -19.16
N GLY A 80 -6.60 -0.65 -19.43
CA GLY A 80 -5.28 -0.47 -18.84
C GLY A 80 -4.65 0.82 -19.37
N PRO A 81 -3.79 1.51 -18.60
CA PRO A 81 -3.05 2.67 -19.12
C PRO A 81 -2.31 2.26 -20.41
N PRO A 82 -2.26 3.15 -21.42
CA PRO A 82 -1.68 2.78 -22.71
C PRO A 82 -0.21 2.39 -22.49
N PRO A 83 0.27 1.27 -23.05
CA PRO A 83 1.68 0.92 -22.96
C PRO A 83 2.49 2.05 -23.59
N ALA A 84 3.46 2.58 -22.85
CA ALA A 84 4.42 3.53 -23.39
C ALA A 84 5.09 2.86 -24.61
N THR A 85 4.89 3.46 -25.79
CA THR A 85 5.43 2.95 -27.05
C THR A 85 6.95 2.84 -26.97
N GLY A 86 7.46 1.63 -27.18
CA GLY A 86 8.81 1.41 -27.70
C GLY A 86 9.89 1.06 -26.69
N THR A 87 9.78 -0.11 -26.06
CA THR A 87 10.85 -1.07 -25.78
C THR A 87 10.14 -2.29 -25.19
N ASP A 88 10.49 -3.51 -25.62
CA ASP A 88 10.02 -4.71 -24.92
C ASP A 88 10.25 -4.51 -23.42
N PRO A 89 9.21 -4.58 -22.58
CA PRO A 89 9.43 -4.50 -21.16
C PRO A 89 10.12 -5.81 -20.79
N VAL A 90 11.44 -5.77 -20.65
CA VAL A 90 12.02 -6.37 -19.46
C VAL A 90 11.29 -5.66 -18.34
N THR A 91 10.19 -6.23 -17.85
CA THR A 91 9.51 -5.75 -16.65
C THR A 91 10.63 -5.63 -15.63
N PRO A 92 11.03 -4.41 -15.22
CA PRO A 92 12.00 -4.30 -14.15
C PRO A 92 11.33 -5.03 -13.01
N ILE A 93 11.94 -6.12 -12.54
CA ILE A 93 11.51 -6.74 -11.31
C ILE A 93 11.57 -5.60 -10.30
N ALA A 94 10.39 -5.13 -9.87
CA ALA A 94 10.33 -4.04 -8.90
C ALA A 94 11.19 -4.48 -7.73
N ALA A 95 12.18 -3.64 -7.37
CA ALA A 95 13.10 -3.99 -6.31
C ALA A 95 12.28 -4.41 -5.08
N PRO A 96 12.62 -5.54 -4.43
CA PRO A 96 11.84 -6.03 -3.29
C PRO A 96 11.73 -4.92 -2.23
N LEU A 97 10.55 -4.79 -1.63
CA LEU A 97 10.25 -3.77 -0.62
C LEU A 97 10.14 -4.40 0.77
N VAL A 98 10.42 -3.61 1.81
CA VAL A 98 10.22 -3.96 3.21
C VAL A 98 9.51 -2.81 3.93
N GLN A 99 8.70 -3.15 4.94
CA GLN A 99 8.07 -2.16 5.81
C GLN A 99 9.02 -1.77 6.94
N ARG A 100 9.11 -0.48 7.23
CA ARG A 100 9.90 0.10 8.32
C ARG A 100 9.02 0.99 9.19
N CYS A 101 9.12 0.86 10.50
CA CYS A 101 8.31 1.63 11.44
C CYS A 101 8.64 3.12 11.29
N ARG A 102 7.63 3.99 11.15
CA ARG A 102 7.83 5.44 11.08
C ARG A 102 8.36 6.07 12.37
N HIS A 103 8.24 5.39 13.51
CA HIS A 103 8.77 5.87 14.79
C HIS A 103 10.25 5.48 14.93
N CYS A 104 10.55 4.19 15.00
CA CYS A 104 11.90 3.71 15.31
C CYS A 104 12.71 3.16 14.13
N GLY A 105 12.13 3.01 12.93
CA GLY A 105 12.81 2.44 11.77
C GLY A 105 13.00 0.92 11.81
N SER A 106 12.41 0.22 12.77
CA SER A 106 12.45 -1.26 12.81
C SER A 106 11.68 -1.87 11.64
N ALA A 107 12.15 -3.01 11.13
CA ALA A 107 11.37 -3.84 10.20
C ALA A 107 10.39 -4.78 10.92
N ASP A 108 10.42 -4.81 12.25
CA ASP A 108 9.57 -5.67 13.09
C ASP A 108 8.15 -5.08 13.19
N ILE A 109 7.42 -5.09 12.07
CA ILE A 109 6.02 -4.68 11.98
C ILE A 109 5.15 -5.92 11.82
N CYS A 110 4.15 -6.05 12.68
CA CYS A 110 3.11 -7.05 12.59
C CYS A 110 1.76 -6.41 12.24
N ARG A 111 0.84 -7.26 11.76
CA ARG A 111 -0.56 -6.90 11.54
C ARG A 111 -1.43 -7.98 12.14
N ASP A 112 -2.59 -7.57 12.63
CA ASP A 112 -3.65 -8.51 12.92
C ASP A 112 -4.13 -9.17 11.63
N ALA A 113 -4.50 -10.44 11.73
CA ALA A 113 -4.95 -11.19 10.57
C ALA A 113 -6.04 -12.20 10.92
N ASN A 114 -6.86 -12.49 9.92
CA ASN A 114 -7.78 -13.61 9.93
C ASN A 114 -7.08 -14.82 9.29
N ALA A 115 -7.15 -15.96 9.94
CA ALA A 115 -6.72 -17.23 9.38
C ALA A 115 -7.89 -18.21 9.32
N ILE A 116 -7.97 -18.98 8.24
CA ILE A 116 -8.96 -20.03 8.02
C ILE A 116 -8.26 -21.39 8.03
N TRP A 117 -8.93 -22.43 8.51
CA TRP A 117 -8.41 -23.80 8.46
C TRP A 117 -8.49 -24.35 7.04
N ASP A 118 -7.35 -24.71 6.45
CA ASP A 118 -7.27 -25.43 5.17
C ASP A 118 -7.31 -26.94 5.43
N GLU A 119 -8.40 -27.59 5.05
CA GLU A 119 -8.60 -29.02 5.26
C GLU A 119 -7.72 -29.90 4.36
N VAL A 120 -7.26 -29.40 3.21
CA VAL A 120 -6.41 -30.15 2.29
C VAL A 120 -4.96 -30.08 2.75
N ALA A 121 -4.49 -28.89 3.09
CA ALA A 121 -3.14 -28.66 3.59
C ALA A 121 -2.99 -28.98 5.10
N GLN A 122 -4.10 -29.19 5.83
CA GLN A 122 -4.13 -29.46 7.27
C GLN A 122 -3.37 -28.40 8.09
N GLN A 123 -3.57 -27.13 7.74
CA GLN A 123 -2.91 -26.01 8.39
C GLN A 123 -3.78 -24.75 8.39
N TRP A 124 -3.44 -23.79 9.24
CA TRP A 124 -4.02 -22.45 9.18
C TRP A 124 -3.46 -21.71 7.96
N SER A 125 -4.35 -21.15 7.14
CA SER A 125 -4.02 -20.32 5.99
C SER A 125 -4.46 -18.88 6.24
N LEU A 126 -3.59 -17.93 5.91
CA LEU A 126 -3.88 -16.50 6.04
C LEU A 126 -4.99 -16.11 5.05
N LEU A 127 -6.11 -15.62 5.56
CA LEU A 127 -7.25 -15.21 4.75
C LEU A 127 -7.22 -13.71 4.43
N ALA A 128 -6.97 -12.88 5.45
CA ALA A 128 -6.91 -11.43 5.32
C ALA A 128 -6.05 -10.82 6.42
N THR A 129 -5.49 -9.63 6.16
CA THR A 129 -4.83 -8.80 7.17
C THR A 129 -5.66 -7.56 7.41
N TYR A 130 -5.77 -7.13 8.68
CA TYR A 130 -6.51 -5.93 9.07
C TYR A 130 -5.60 -4.69 9.10
N ASP A 131 -6.21 -3.52 9.34
CA ASP A 131 -5.61 -2.20 9.20
C ASP A 131 -4.68 -1.80 10.35
N SER A 132 -4.84 -2.41 11.54
CA SER A 132 -3.94 -2.18 12.67
C SER A 132 -2.56 -2.77 12.41
N GLN A 133 -1.54 -1.92 12.45
CA GLN A 133 -0.13 -2.30 12.41
C GLN A 133 0.49 -1.98 13.76
N THR A 134 1.29 -2.91 14.28
CA THR A 134 2.03 -2.72 15.52
C THR A 134 3.51 -2.93 15.26
N CYS A 135 4.37 -2.09 15.85
CA CYS A 135 5.80 -2.31 15.83
C CYS A 135 6.23 -3.07 17.08
N GLU A 136 6.72 -4.29 16.92
CA GLU A 136 7.15 -5.16 18.03
C GLU A 136 8.38 -4.62 18.78
N ARG A 137 9.13 -3.70 18.16
CA ARG A 137 10.29 -3.07 18.81
C ARG A 137 9.90 -1.94 19.75
N CYS A 138 9.11 -0.97 19.28
CA CYS A 138 8.80 0.25 20.03
C CYS A 138 7.39 0.30 20.61
N GLY A 139 6.54 -0.67 20.29
CA GLY A 139 5.15 -0.75 20.74
C GLY A 139 4.20 0.25 20.08
N ALA A 140 4.66 1.05 19.11
CA ALA A 140 3.78 1.98 18.39
C ALA A 140 2.73 1.21 17.58
N ASP A 141 1.49 1.69 17.61
CA ASP A 141 0.34 1.15 16.89
C ASP A 141 -0.32 2.24 16.01
N SER A 142 -0.54 1.94 14.73
CA SER A 142 -1.22 2.88 13.82
C SER A 142 -1.56 2.24 12.48
N ASN A 143 -2.67 2.67 11.87
CA ASN A 143 -3.01 2.29 10.48
C ASN A 143 -1.98 2.80 9.44
N ASN A 144 -1.17 3.81 9.77
CA ASN A 144 -0.13 4.37 8.90
C ASN A 144 1.28 4.20 9.47
N LEU A 145 1.54 3.13 10.23
CA LEU A 145 2.82 2.89 10.90
C LEU A 145 3.96 2.55 9.93
N ALA A 146 3.66 1.89 8.81
CA ALA A 146 4.63 1.40 7.85
C ALA A 146 5.08 2.48 6.84
N LEU A 147 6.40 2.62 6.72
CA LEU A 147 7.10 3.24 5.60
C LEU A 147 7.63 2.11 4.69
N TRP A 148 7.24 2.11 3.42
CA TRP A 148 7.76 1.15 2.44
C TRP A 148 9.08 1.65 1.87
N VAL A 149 10.12 0.82 1.96
CA VAL A 149 11.46 1.13 1.44
C VAL A 149 12.03 -0.06 0.70
N PRO A 150 12.97 0.15 -0.25
CA PRO A 150 13.69 -0.96 -0.87
C PRO A 150 14.39 -1.83 0.17
N VAL A 151 14.37 -3.15 -0.04
CA VAL A 151 15.19 -4.08 0.73
C VAL A 151 16.65 -3.72 0.47
N ALA A 152 17.34 -3.34 1.54
CA ALA A 152 18.77 -3.13 1.50
C ALA A 152 19.47 -4.49 1.41
N GLU A 153 20.49 -4.59 0.55
CA GLU A 153 21.36 -5.76 0.54
C GLU A 153 22.04 -5.90 1.91
N ALA A 154 22.08 -7.12 2.45
CA ALA A 154 22.71 -7.38 3.74
C ALA A 154 24.19 -6.97 3.72
N GLY A 155 24.63 -6.21 4.73
CA GLY A 155 25.99 -5.68 4.78
C GLY A 155 26.27 -4.53 3.80
N SER A 156 25.24 -3.91 3.22
CA SER A 156 25.38 -2.65 2.48
C SER A 156 25.37 -1.45 3.42
N ALA A 157 25.90 -0.31 2.95
CA ALA A 157 25.80 0.97 3.65
C ALA A 157 24.34 1.36 3.94
N THR A 158 23.40 0.99 3.06
CA THR A 158 21.96 1.21 3.27
C THR A 158 21.41 0.36 4.40
N ALA A 159 21.82 -0.91 4.51
CA ALA A 159 21.41 -1.77 5.63
C ALA A 159 21.96 -1.22 6.95
N PHE A 160 23.24 -0.84 6.96
CA PHE A 160 23.89 -0.20 8.11
C PHE A 160 23.21 1.10 8.53
N LEU A 161 22.83 1.95 7.57
CA LEU A 161 22.07 3.18 7.84
C LEU A 161 20.77 2.89 8.62
N TRP A 162 20.02 1.85 8.23
CA TRP A 162 18.79 1.46 8.94
C TRP A 162 19.06 0.86 10.33
N GLU A 163 20.20 0.21 10.55
CA GLU A 163 20.61 -0.25 11.87
C GLU A 163 20.93 0.95 12.79
N VAL A 164 21.65 1.95 12.28
CA VAL A 164 21.94 3.19 13.03
C VAL A 164 20.66 3.96 13.33
N ILE A 165 19.73 4.07 12.37
CA ILE A 165 18.41 4.69 12.62
C ILE A 165 17.66 3.97 13.74
N GLN A 166 17.68 2.64 13.75
CA GLN A 166 17.04 1.85 14.80
C GLN A 166 17.67 2.10 16.17
N ALA A 167 19.01 2.19 16.25
CA ALA A 167 19.70 2.52 17.50
C ALA A 167 19.44 3.97 17.97
N LEU A 168 19.16 4.87 17.03
CA LEU A 168 18.81 6.27 17.30
C LEU A 168 17.32 6.50 17.56
N GLU A 169 16.46 5.55 17.18
CA GLU A 169 14.99 5.66 17.17
C GLU A 169 14.49 6.96 16.49
N THR A 170 15.20 7.43 15.46
CA THR A 170 14.91 8.69 14.78
C THR A 170 14.77 8.47 13.29
N THR A 171 13.61 7.96 12.87
CA THR A 171 13.35 7.54 11.48
C THR A 171 13.46 8.66 10.45
N SER A 172 13.23 9.92 10.83
CA SER A 172 13.36 11.07 9.93
C SER A 172 14.77 11.25 9.36
N LEU A 173 15.80 10.72 10.02
CA LEU A 173 17.19 10.77 9.56
C LEU A 173 17.41 10.03 8.23
N VAL A 174 16.49 9.15 7.82
CA VAL A 174 16.57 8.49 6.51
C VAL A 174 16.62 9.50 5.36
N TRP A 175 16.08 10.71 5.53
CA TRP A 175 16.07 11.77 4.52
C TRP A 175 17.17 12.81 4.71
N ASP A 176 18.00 12.66 5.74
CA ASP A 176 19.09 13.59 6.06
C ASP A 176 20.35 13.24 5.24
N ALA A 177 20.75 14.13 4.35
CA ALA A 177 21.88 13.90 3.45
C ALA A 177 23.23 13.84 4.19
N GLU A 178 23.38 14.57 5.29
CA GLU A 178 24.60 14.53 6.10
C GLU A 178 24.70 13.20 6.84
N PHE A 179 23.58 12.75 7.41
CA PHE A 179 23.48 11.44 8.04
C PHE A 179 23.72 10.29 7.06
N GLN A 180 23.14 10.36 5.86
CA GLN A 180 23.38 9.38 4.80
C GLN A 180 24.86 9.28 4.44
N ARG A 181 25.54 10.42 4.29
CA ARG A 181 26.98 10.46 4.02
C ARG A 181 27.78 9.90 5.19
N PHE A 182 27.45 10.29 6.43
CA PHE A 182 28.08 9.76 7.64
C PHE A 182 27.99 8.22 7.72
N CYS A 183 26.80 7.66 7.47
CA CYS A 183 26.59 6.22 7.46
C CYS A 183 27.39 5.52 6.34
N THR A 184 27.46 6.14 5.15
CA THR A 184 28.27 5.63 4.04
C THR A 184 29.76 5.59 4.39
N ASP A 185 30.28 6.66 4.99
CA ASP A 185 31.69 6.78 5.36
C ASP A 185 32.06 5.87 6.55
N SER A 186 31.12 5.64 7.47
CA SER A 186 31.33 4.81 8.67
C SER A 186 31.10 3.31 8.43
N HIS A 187 30.48 2.96 7.30
CA HIS A 187 30.16 1.59 6.96
C HIS A 187 31.43 0.71 6.88
N GLY A 188 31.41 -0.41 7.58
CA GLY A 188 32.57 -1.32 7.69
C GLY A 188 33.67 -0.87 8.65
N GLN A 189 33.52 0.30 9.29
CA GLN A 189 34.47 0.81 10.29
C GLN A 189 33.90 0.80 11.70
N LEU A 190 32.59 1.02 11.84
CA LEU A 190 31.88 1.10 13.12
C LEU A 190 30.73 0.10 13.16
N THR A 191 30.38 -0.35 14.36
CA THR A 191 29.08 -0.95 14.62
C THR A 191 27.98 0.11 14.61
N ALA A 192 26.71 -0.31 14.48
CA ALA A 192 25.59 0.61 14.45
C ALA A 192 25.46 1.44 15.75
N ASP A 193 25.71 0.82 16.91
CA ASP A 193 25.66 1.49 18.21
C ASP A 193 26.80 2.50 18.40
N GLU A 194 28.00 2.20 17.91
CA GLU A 194 29.14 3.12 17.92
C GLU A 194 28.88 4.32 17.00
N ALA A 195 28.36 4.08 15.80
CA ALA A 195 27.98 5.12 14.86
C ALA A 195 26.84 6.00 15.41
N ALA A 196 25.83 5.41 16.05
CA ALA A 196 24.75 6.14 16.71
C ALA A 196 25.29 7.04 17.84
N THR A 197 26.19 6.53 18.67
CA THR A 197 26.83 7.29 19.76
C THR A 197 27.64 8.46 19.21
N ARG A 198 28.41 8.22 18.14
CA ARG A 198 29.21 9.25 17.48
C ARG A 198 28.35 10.33 16.84
N TRP A 199 27.26 9.96 16.16
CA TRP A 199 26.31 10.89 15.57
C TRP A 199 25.66 11.80 16.62
N ARG A 200 25.17 11.23 17.73
CA ARG A 200 24.61 12.01 18.86
C ARG A 200 25.62 13.02 19.41
N SER A 201 26.88 12.62 19.54
CA SER A 201 27.94 13.48 20.07
C SER A 201 28.29 14.63 19.12
N ALA A 202 28.27 14.39 17.81
CA ALA A 202 28.50 15.41 16.80
C ALA A 202 27.35 16.41 16.68
N ALA A 203 26.10 15.95 16.81
CA ALA A 203 24.90 16.80 16.76
C ALA A 203 24.69 17.69 18.02
N ALA A 204 25.38 17.37 19.12
CA ALA A 204 25.31 18.12 20.38
C ALA A 204 26.44 19.16 20.54
N ALA A 205 27.37 19.24 19.60
CA ALA A 205 28.51 20.16 19.57
C ALA A 205 28.23 21.37 18.67
#